data_AF-A0AAV0W3M4-F1
#
_entry.id   AF-A0AAV0W3M4-F1
#
_cell.length_a   1.000
_cell.length_b   1.000
_cell.length_c   1.000
_cell.angle_alpha   90.00
_cell.angle_beta   90.00
_cell.angle_gamma   90.00
#
_symmetry.space_group_name_H-M   'P 1'
#
loop_
_entity.id
_entity.type
_entity.pdbx_description
1 polymer ?
#
loop_
_entity_poly.entity_id
_entity_poly.type
_entity_poly.pdbx_seq_one_letter_code
_entity_poly.pdbx_strand_id
1 'polypeptide(L)'
;MYYAGLQAKIKEANPLAKFVPCSAHSLNLVGTNAVDCCTQAVLFFNLLQNVYTFFTASTHRWKVLNASVKGLSETRWSARDDACQSLNKNWSLIINALNLINNDDTEKTLTRNEASGILNKLNNLETAFLSIFWGQILHRFNLTSKKLQAVNIDLGVVCELYKSLITYIIDLRSDKNYEYFKQCAIEKSKIKQFQSCTKRSKIRKQFFDEGPSKETTVEYSDFKVKTYFVILDQLRSQLEKRNEKYENLLKNYNFFFKLTEMTSIKVRKNAEILQNEYKDDLSTLFANECVHFRSHLLSIGDEAPKTIQNMCGVLRKNDLIGMYPYIDVSLRMLLCTPVSNCSTERSFSCLKRVKTYLSRRKI
;
A
#
# COMPACT_ATOMS: atom_id res chain seq x y z
N MET A 1 6.00 4.80 -31.77
CA MET A 1 5.40 6.03 -31.20
C MET A 1 5.49 5.97 -29.68
N TYR A 2 6.38 6.76 -29.10
CA TYR A 2 6.49 6.96 -27.66
C TYR A 2 5.15 7.45 -27.12
N TYR A 3 4.43 6.61 -26.36
CA TYR A 3 3.25 7.06 -25.64
C TYR A 3 3.72 8.01 -24.54
N ALA A 4 3.66 9.32 -24.78
CA ALA A 4 3.68 10.30 -23.71
C ALA A 4 2.65 9.87 -22.65
N GLY A 5 3.07 9.76 -21.39
CA GLY A 5 2.17 9.37 -20.29
C GLY A 5 0.98 10.32 -20.20
N LEU A 6 -0.18 9.83 -19.77
CA LEU A 6 -1.43 10.63 -19.67
C LEU A 6 -1.20 11.99 -18.99
N GLN A 7 -0.40 12.02 -17.93
CA GLN A 7 -0.02 13.24 -17.24
C GLN A 7 0.66 14.27 -18.16
N ALA A 8 1.56 13.84 -19.04
CA ALA A 8 2.26 14.74 -19.96
C ALA A 8 1.28 15.35 -20.97
N LYS A 9 0.35 14.55 -21.50
CA LYS A 9 -0.68 15.03 -22.44
C LYS A 9 -1.65 16.03 -21.79
N ILE A 10 -2.04 15.80 -20.54
CA ILE A 10 -2.87 16.75 -19.79
C ILE A 10 -2.12 18.07 -19.59
N LYS A 11 -0.85 18.02 -19.22
CA LYS A 11 -0.01 19.21 -19.03
C LYS A 11 0.29 19.97 -20.31
N GLU A 12 0.39 19.26 -21.44
CA GLU A 12 0.54 19.86 -22.77
C GLU A 12 -0.72 20.65 -23.15
N ALA A 13 -1.90 20.12 -22.85
CA ALA A 13 -3.17 20.81 -23.10
C ALA A 13 -3.44 21.96 -22.12
N ASN A 14 -3.06 21.81 -20.85
CA ASN A 14 -3.18 22.86 -19.83
C ASN A 14 -2.00 22.76 -18.83
N PRO A 15 -1.02 23.67 -18.87
CA PRO A 15 0.13 23.67 -17.97
C PRO A 15 -0.22 23.83 -16.48
N LEU A 16 -1.36 24.46 -16.16
CA LEU A 16 -1.82 24.68 -14.79
C LEU A 16 -2.59 23.47 -14.23
N ALA A 17 -3.00 22.52 -15.08
CA ALA A 17 -3.73 21.33 -14.64
C ALA A 17 -2.89 20.49 -13.67
N LYS A 18 -3.43 20.30 -12.46
CA LYS A 18 -2.82 19.43 -11.46
C LYS A 18 -3.15 17.98 -11.78
N PHE A 19 -2.15 17.12 -11.56
CA PHE A 19 -2.32 15.68 -11.70
C PHE A 19 -1.77 15.00 -10.45
N VAL A 20 -2.62 14.21 -9.81
CA VAL A 20 -2.24 13.29 -8.74
C VAL A 20 -2.56 11.86 -9.18
N PRO A 21 -1.70 10.88 -8.83
CA PRO A 21 -2.02 9.49 -9.12
C PRO A 21 -3.21 9.03 -8.26
N CYS A 22 -3.85 7.94 -8.66
CA CYS A 22 -4.85 7.28 -7.82
C CYS A 22 -4.28 6.90 -6.46
N SER A 23 -4.97 7.24 -5.38
CA SER A 23 -4.57 6.90 -4.01
C SER A 23 -4.51 5.39 -3.77
N ALA A 24 -5.55 4.63 -4.14
CA ALA A 24 -5.56 3.18 -3.95
C ALA A 24 -4.49 2.48 -4.80
N HIS A 25 -4.30 2.88 -6.06
CA HIS A 25 -3.24 2.33 -6.90
C HIS A 25 -1.85 2.69 -6.34
N SER A 26 -1.68 3.93 -5.90
CA SER A 26 -0.43 4.41 -5.30
C SER A 26 -0.09 3.60 -4.05
N LEU A 27 -1.07 3.27 -3.20
CA LEU A 27 -0.87 2.41 -2.04
C LEU A 27 -0.47 0.98 -2.45
N ASN A 28 -1.05 0.42 -3.53
CA ASN A 28 -0.63 -0.88 -4.04
C ASN A 28 0.84 -0.87 -4.54
N LEU A 29 1.29 0.25 -5.11
CA LEU A 29 2.68 0.41 -5.54
C LEU A 29 3.66 0.53 -4.34
N VAL A 30 3.23 1.12 -3.22
CA VAL A 30 4.03 1.10 -1.97
C VAL A 30 4.35 -0.33 -1.59
N GLY A 31 3.32 -1.16 -1.56
CA GLY A 31 3.44 -2.55 -1.19
C GLY A 31 4.36 -3.34 -2.11
N THR A 32 4.21 -3.18 -3.42
CA THR A 32 5.06 -3.85 -4.42
C THR A 32 6.54 -3.50 -4.21
N ASN A 33 6.85 -2.21 -4.03
CA ASN A 33 8.21 -1.75 -3.79
C ASN A 33 8.79 -2.20 -2.43
N ALA A 34 7.95 -2.57 -1.47
CA ALA A 34 8.36 -3.04 -0.15
C ALA A 34 8.62 -4.56 -0.10
N VAL A 35 8.00 -5.33 -0.99
CA VAL A 35 8.31 -6.76 -1.12
C VAL A 35 9.69 -6.99 -1.73
N ASP A 36 10.11 -6.11 -2.64
CA ASP A 36 11.36 -6.23 -3.38
C ASP A 36 12.57 -5.56 -2.69
N CYS A 37 12.41 -5.11 -1.44
CA CYS A 37 13.43 -4.30 -0.76
C CYS A 37 14.56 -5.11 -0.12
N CYS A 38 14.32 -6.39 0.17
CA CYS A 38 15.32 -7.28 0.75
C CYS A 38 15.09 -8.73 0.35
N THR A 39 16.17 -9.51 0.31
CA THR A 39 16.14 -10.91 -0.12
C THR A 39 15.18 -11.77 0.70
N GLN A 40 15.12 -11.55 2.02
CA GLN A 40 14.24 -12.34 2.90
C GLN A 40 12.76 -12.12 2.60
N ALA A 41 12.34 -10.88 2.29
CA ALA A 41 10.97 -10.60 1.88
C ALA A 41 10.64 -11.30 0.56
N VAL A 42 11.51 -11.18 -0.45
CA VAL A 42 11.33 -11.84 -1.76
C VAL A 42 11.22 -13.37 -1.60
N LEU A 43 12.12 -13.99 -0.82
CA LEU A 43 12.10 -15.42 -0.57
C LEU A 43 10.82 -15.87 0.14
N PHE A 44 10.32 -15.07 1.08
CA PHE A 44 9.07 -15.34 1.77
C PHE A 44 7.86 -15.36 0.81
N PHE A 45 7.71 -14.35 -0.05
CA PHE A 45 6.61 -14.34 -1.03
C PHE A 45 6.76 -15.43 -2.09
N ASN A 46 7.98 -15.78 -2.51
CA ASN A 46 8.20 -16.94 -3.36
C ASN A 46 7.77 -18.24 -2.67
N LEU A 47 8.02 -18.38 -1.36
CA LEU A 47 7.54 -19.52 -0.59
C LEU A 47 6.01 -19.59 -0.53
N LEU A 48 5.31 -18.47 -0.30
CA LEU A 48 3.85 -18.42 -0.36
C LEU A 48 3.31 -18.93 -1.70
N GLN A 49 3.92 -18.49 -2.81
CA GLN A 49 3.54 -18.94 -4.14
C GLN A 49 3.82 -20.44 -4.32
N ASN A 50 4.95 -20.94 -3.83
CA ASN A 50 5.30 -22.36 -3.90
C ASN A 50 4.33 -23.24 -3.12
N VAL A 51 3.92 -22.82 -1.91
CA VAL A 51 2.89 -23.52 -1.12
C VAL A 51 1.59 -23.61 -1.91
N TYR A 52 1.14 -22.51 -2.50
CA TYR A 52 -0.07 -22.50 -3.32
C TYR A 52 0.05 -23.43 -4.53
N THR A 53 1.11 -23.29 -5.33
CA THR A 53 1.33 -24.09 -6.54
C THR A 53 1.43 -25.58 -6.22
N PHE A 54 2.13 -25.94 -5.13
CA PHE A 54 2.27 -27.32 -4.69
C PHE A 54 0.92 -27.98 -4.40
N PHE A 55 0.08 -27.37 -3.56
CA PHE A 55 -1.20 -27.97 -3.20
C PHE A 55 -2.24 -27.91 -4.33
N THR A 56 -2.24 -26.86 -5.15
CA THR A 56 -3.23 -26.71 -6.24
C THR A 56 -2.91 -27.53 -7.48
N ALA A 57 -1.66 -27.96 -7.67
CA ALA A 57 -1.27 -28.77 -8.82
C ALA A 57 -1.71 -30.24 -8.71
N SER A 58 -2.38 -30.69 -7.64
CA SER A 58 -2.98 -32.03 -7.56
C SER A 58 -4.21 -32.04 -6.67
N THR A 59 -5.29 -32.69 -7.16
CA THR A 59 -6.50 -32.91 -6.37
C THR A 59 -6.26 -33.81 -5.16
N HIS A 60 -5.30 -34.74 -5.23
CA HIS A 60 -4.85 -35.55 -4.09
C HIS A 60 -4.24 -34.66 -3.01
N ARG A 61 -3.20 -33.88 -3.35
CA ARG A 61 -2.51 -32.97 -2.42
C ARG A 61 -3.47 -31.94 -1.80
N TRP A 62 -4.39 -31.40 -2.60
CA TRP A 62 -5.43 -30.50 -2.10
C TRP A 62 -6.34 -31.17 -1.06
N LYS A 63 -6.73 -32.43 -1.28
CA LYS A 63 -7.52 -33.21 -0.31
C LYS A 63 -6.74 -33.47 0.98
N VAL A 64 -5.46 -33.82 0.87
CA VAL A 64 -4.58 -34.04 2.04
C VAL A 64 -4.48 -32.78 2.92
N LEU A 65 -4.41 -31.60 2.30
CA LEU A 65 -4.38 -30.33 3.03
C LEU A 65 -5.67 -30.05 3.82
N ASN A 66 -6.82 -30.41 3.24
CA ASN A 66 -8.15 -30.14 3.80
C ASN A 66 -8.37 -28.68 4.26
N ALA A 67 -7.76 -27.72 3.55
CA ALA A 67 -7.83 -26.29 3.83
C ALA A 67 -7.67 -25.46 2.55
N SER A 68 -7.91 -24.16 2.63
CA SER A 68 -7.67 -23.24 1.51
C SER A 68 -6.26 -22.68 1.55
N VAL A 69 -5.58 -22.65 0.41
CA VAL A 69 -4.40 -21.79 0.16
C VAL A 69 -4.74 -20.78 -0.94
N LYS A 70 -4.07 -19.62 -0.94
CA LYS A 70 -4.28 -18.57 -1.92
C LYS A 70 -2.94 -18.22 -2.58
N GLY A 71 -2.98 -18.01 -3.90
CA GLY A 71 -1.83 -17.63 -4.69
C GLY A 71 -1.62 -16.12 -4.69
N LEU A 72 -0.42 -15.71 -5.06
CA LEU A 72 -0.10 -14.31 -5.26
C LEU A 72 -0.65 -13.82 -6.60
N SER A 73 -0.87 -12.52 -6.69
CA SER A 73 -1.10 -11.84 -7.95
C SER A 73 -0.04 -10.76 -8.12
N GLU A 74 0.65 -10.75 -9.26
CA GLU A 74 1.62 -9.71 -9.58
C GLU A 74 1.00 -8.30 -9.49
N THR A 75 -0.27 -8.18 -9.91
CA THR A 75 -0.95 -6.89 -10.09
C THR A 75 -1.85 -6.47 -8.93
N ARG A 76 -2.16 -7.36 -7.98
CA ARG A 76 -3.15 -7.09 -6.93
C ARG A 76 -2.58 -7.30 -5.53
N TRP A 77 -2.36 -6.19 -4.83
CA TRP A 77 -1.94 -6.19 -3.43
C TRP A 77 -2.88 -6.98 -2.51
N SER A 78 -4.19 -6.91 -2.75
CA SER A 78 -5.19 -7.68 -1.98
C SER A 78 -4.95 -9.18 -2.02
N ALA A 79 -4.41 -9.74 -3.12
CA ALA A 79 -4.09 -11.16 -3.21
C ALA A 79 -2.91 -11.54 -2.30
N ARG A 80 -1.97 -10.61 -2.06
CA ARG A 80 -0.87 -10.83 -1.10
C ARG A 80 -1.39 -10.89 0.33
N ASP A 81 -2.34 -10.01 0.68
CA ASP A 81 -3.06 -10.07 1.97
C ASP A 81 -3.79 -11.42 2.11
N ASP A 82 -4.62 -11.79 1.13
CA ASP A 82 -5.36 -13.06 1.14
C ASP A 82 -4.42 -14.26 1.31
N ALA A 83 -3.28 -14.28 0.61
CA ALA A 83 -2.26 -15.33 0.74
C ALA A 83 -1.63 -15.39 2.13
N CYS A 84 -1.26 -14.26 2.71
CA CYS A 84 -0.71 -14.23 4.07
C CYS A 84 -1.74 -14.62 5.13
N GLN A 85 -2.99 -14.14 5.01
CA GLN A 85 -4.07 -14.57 5.90
C GLN A 85 -4.32 -16.08 5.80
N SER A 86 -4.35 -16.60 4.57
CA SER A 86 -4.56 -18.03 4.30
C SER A 86 -3.43 -18.89 4.89
N LEU A 87 -2.17 -18.47 4.71
CA LEU A 87 -1.00 -19.14 5.29
C LEU A 87 -1.06 -19.11 6.82
N ASN A 88 -1.34 -17.95 7.41
CA ASN A 88 -1.37 -17.81 8.86
C ASN A 88 -2.46 -18.65 9.51
N LYS A 89 -3.67 -18.62 8.94
CA LYS A 89 -4.83 -19.37 9.42
C LYS A 89 -4.61 -20.88 9.36
N ASN A 90 -3.97 -21.36 8.29
CA ASN A 90 -3.86 -22.79 8.01
C ASN A 90 -2.44 -23.34 8.26
N TRP A 91 -1.61 -22.64 9.02
CA TRP A 91 -0.19 -22.97 9.22
C TRP A 91 0.03 -24.41 9.70
N SER A 92 -0.65 -24.84 10.76
CA SER A 92 -0.51 -26.20 11.30
C SER A 92 -0.98 -27.27 10.32
N LEU A 93 -2.10 -27.02 9.62
CA LEU A 93 -2.62 -27.93 8.60
C LEU A 93 -1.66 -28.08 7.43
N ILE A 94 -1.04 -26.98 6.99
CA ILE A 94 -0.02 -26.99 5.94
C ILE A 94 1.20 -27.81 6.36
N ILE A 95 1.73 -27.57 7.58
CA ILE A 95 2.87 -28.32 8.12
C ILE A 95 2.54 -29.82 8.21
N ASN A 96 1.37 -30.18 8.73
CA ASN A 96 0.95 -31.57 8.86
C ASN A 96 0.78 -32.25 7.48
N ALA A 97 0.15 -31.58 6.52
CA ALA A 97 -0.03 -32.10 5.18
C ALA A 97 1.30 -32.32 4.46
N LEU A 98 2.25 -31.39 4.59
CA LEU A 98 3.60 -31.56 4.04
C LEU A 98 4.36 -32.71 4.70
N ASN A 99 4.24 -32.89 6.02
CA ASN A 99 4.82 -34.03 6.73
C ASN A 99 4.24 -35.37 6.25
N LEU A 100 2.91 -35.45 6.08
CA LEU A 100 2.24 -36.65 5.57
C LEU A 100 2.76 -37.00 4.17
N ILE A 101 2.77 -36.03 3.25
CA ILE A 101 3.25 -36.25 1.87
C ILE A 101 4.75 -36.61 1.85
N ASN A 102 5.57 -35.98 2.67
CA ASN A 102 7.02 -36.25 2.73
C ASN A 102 7.33 -37.69 3.19
N ASN A 103 6.51 -38.24 4.08
CA ASN A 103 6.69 -39.55 4.68
C ASN A 103 5.86 -40.66 4.00
N ASP A 104 5.10 -40.33 2.96
CA ASP A 104 4.31 -41.29 2.20
C ASP A 104 5.16 -41.94 1.10
N ASP A 105 5.53 -43.21 1.27
CA ASP A 105 6.32 -43.96 0.29
C ASP A 105 5.57 -44.27 -1.01
N THR A 106 4.25 -44.06 -1.05
CA THR A 106 3.44 -44.19 -2.27
C THR A 106 3.50 -42.93 -3.15
N GLU A 107 3.90 -41.79 -2.58
CA GLU A 107 4.09 -40.56 -3.33
C GLU A 107 5.39 -40.58 -4.15
N LYS A 108 5.38 -39.90 -5.30
CA LYS A 108 6.56 -39.82 -6.17
C LYS A 108 7.73 -39.19 -5.41
N THR A 109 8.94 -39.71 -5.59
CA THR A 109 10.16 -39.18 -4.95
C THR A 109 10.32 -37.67 -5.15
N LEU A 110 10.01 -37.16 -6.35
CA LEU A 110 10.04 -35.72 -6.63
C LEU A 110 9.03 -34.93 -5.78
N THR A 111 7.82 -35.46 -5.59
CA THR A 111 6.75 -34.83 -4.79
C THR A 111 7.13 -34.82 -3.31
N ARG A 112 7.72 -35.90 -2.80
CA ARG A 112 8.26 -35.98 -1.44
C ARG A 112 9.37 -34.96 -1.22
N ASN A 113 10.33 -34.88 -2.14
CA ASN A 113 11.43 -33.92 -2.07
C ASN A 113 10.95 -32.46 -2.13
N GLU A 114 9.96 -32.16 -2.99
CA GLU A 114 9.36 -30.83 -3.06
C GLU A 114 8.62 -30.48 -1.75
N ALA A 115 7.85 -31.42 -1.19
CA ALA A 115 7.19 -31.27 0.10
C ALA A 115 8.21 -31.01 1.23
N SER A 116 9.29 -31.81 1.27
CA SER A 116 10.41 -31.64 2.20
C SER A 116 11.04 -30.26 2.10
N GLY A 117 11.30 -29.80 0.87
CA GLY A 117 11.89 -28.48 0.62
C GLY A 117 11.01 -27.32 1.08
N ILE A 118 9.69 -27.41 0.89
CA ILE A 118 8.73 -26.41 1.38
C ILE A 118 8.65 -26.47 2.92
N LEU A 119 8.57 -27.67 3.48
CA LEU A 119 8.50 -27.90 4.93
C LEU A 119 9.71 -27.32 5.65
N ASN A 120 10.93 -27.58 5.15
CA ASN A 120 12.16 -27.05 5.72
C ASN A 120 12.18 -25.52 5.74
N LYS A 121 11.64 -24.87 4.69
CA LYS A 121 11.54 -23.40 4.64
C LYS A 121 10.49 -22.85 5.60
N LEU A 122 9.38 -23.56 5.83
CA LEU A 122 8.36 -23.17 6.81
C LEU A 122 8.86 -23.40 8.25
N ASN A 123 9.69 -24.42 8.47
CA ASN A 123 10.38 -24.72 9.73
C ASN A 123 11.60 -23.81 9.97
N ASN A 124 11.44 -22.50 9.72
CA ASN A 124 12.42 -21.47 10.04
C ASN A 124 11.73 -20.33 10.81
N LEU A 125 12.44 -19.76 11.81
CA LEU A 125 11.90 -18.68 12.62
C LEU A 125 11.66 -17.41 11.79
N GLU A 126 12.53 -17.13 10.81
CA GLU A 126 12.40 -16.02 9.85
C GLU A 126 11.09 -16.10 9.08
N THR A 127 10.74 -17.30 8.59
CA THR A 127 9.52 -17.51 7.82
C THR A 127 8.29 -17.32 8.69
N ALA A 128 8.30 -17.85 9.91
CA ALA A 128 7.22 -17.65 10.86
C ALA A 128 7.06 -16.17 11.24
N PHE A 129 8.18 -15.47 11.48
CA PHE A 129 8.21 -14.04 11.74
C PHE A 129 7.59 -13.25 10.58
N LEU A 130 8.09 -13.47 9.36
CA LEU A 130 7.60 -12.77 8.17
C LEU A 130 6.13 -13.09 7.88
N SER A 131 5.67 -14.31 8.19
CA SER A 131 4.25 -14.67 8.04
C SER A 131 3.34 -13.81 8.90
N ILE A 132 3.69 -13.62 10.18
CA ILE A 132 2.90 -12.81 11.11
C ILE A 132 3.03 -11.34 10.77
N PHE A 133 4.26 -10.87 10.56
CA PHE A 133 4.58 -9.48 10.27
C PHE A 133 3.88 -8.97 9.00
N TRP A 134 4.06 -9.66 7.87
CA TRP A 134 3.35 -9.32 6.64
C TRP A 134 1.85 -9.54 6.78
N GLY A 135 1.41 -10.60 7.47
CA GLY A 135 -0.01 -10.82 7.75
C GLY A 135 -0.69 -9.61 8.40
N GLN A 136 -0.05 -8.96 9.38
CA GLN A 136 -0.60 -7.78 10.03
C GLN A 136 -0.53 -6.53 9.13
N ILE A 137 0.63 -6.25 8.54
CA ILE A 137 0.82 -5.06 7.68
C ILE A 137 -0.09 -5.10 6.46
N LEU A 138 -0.09 -6.21 5.73
CA LEU A 138 -0.89 -6.36 4.50
C LEU A 138 -2.38 -6.20 4.78
N HIS A 139 -2.85 -6.70 5.92
CA HIS A 139 -4.24 -6.56 6.31
C HIS A 139 -4.64 -5.09 6.50
N ARG A 140 -3.84 -4.32 7.25
CA ARG A 140 -4.09 -2.88 7.44
C ARG A 140 -4.05 -2.13 6.12
N PHE A 141 -3.08 -2.42 5.26
CA PHE A 141 -2.98 -1.82 3.93
C PHE A 141 -4.19 -2.16 3.05
N ASN A 142 -4.68 -3.41 3.08
CA ASN A 142 -5.84 -3.84 2.30
C ASN A 142 -7.12 -3.12 2.76
N LEU A 143 -7.34 -2.99 4.08
CA LEU A 143 -8.48 -2.23 4.62
C LEU A 143 -8.43 -0.76 4.20
N THR A 144 -7.26 -0.11 4.32
CA THR A 144 -7.08 1.27 3.86
C THR A 144 -7.30 1.38 2.34
N SER A 145 -6.77 0.45 1.55
CA SER A 145 -6.97 0.42 0.09
C SER A 145 -8.44 0.31 -0.28
N LYS A 146 -9.22 -0.54 0.41
CA LYS A 146 -10.67 -0.65 0.20
C LYS A 146 -11.39 0.66 0.50
N LYS A 147 -10.98 1.38 1.55
CA LYS A 147 -11.56 2.70 1.87
C LYS A 147 -11.19 3.74 0.81
N LEU A 148 -9.94 3.76 0.34
CA LEU A 148 -9.46 4.66 -0.72
C LEU A 148 -10.16 4.44 -2.08
N GLN A 149 -10.72 3.25 -2.31
CA GLN A 149 -11.47 2.92 -3.53
C GLN A 149 -12.92 3.43 -3.50
N ALA A 150 -13.37 4.07 -2.41
CA ALA A 150 -14.70 4.66 -2.36
C ALA A 150 -14.84 5.77 -3.41
N VAL A 151 -16.02 5.85 -4.04
CA VAL A 151 -16.29 6.79 -5.15
C VAL A 151 -16.32 8.24 -4.64
N ASN A 152 -16.85 8.45 -3.43
CA ASN A 152 -17.05 9.78 -2.85
C ASN A 152 -16.01 10.07 -1.75
N ILE A 153 -14.76 9.63 -1.91
CA ILE A 153 -13.72 9.91 -0.91
C ILE A 153 -13.13 11.30 -1.11
N ASP A 154 -13.11 12.10 -0.05
CA ASP A 154 -12.49 13.42 -0.04
C ASP A 154 -10.96 13.33 0.07
N LEU A 155 -10.27 14.29 -0.57
CA LEU A 155 -8.80 14.42 -0.53
C LEU A 155 -8.26 14.55 0.90
N GLY A 156 -8.98 15.24 1.79
CA GLY A 156 -8.62 15.33 3.21
C GLY A 156 -8.52 13.94 3.87
N VAL A 157 -9.53 13.10 3.67
CA VAL A 157 -9.57 11.71 4.19
C VAL A 157 -8.45 10.87 3.58
N VAL A 158 -8.12 11.05 2.30
CA VAL A 158 -6.98 10.37 1.67
C VAL A 158 -5.68 10.69 2.42
N CYS A 159 -5.38 11.98 2.64
CA CYS A 159 -4.19 12.41 3.36
C CYS A 159 -4.17 11.87 4.80
N GLU A 160 -5.31 11.88 5.50
CA GLU A 160 -5.43 11.33 6.86
C GLU A 160 -5.14 9.83 6.91
N LEU A 161 -5.68 9.05 5.98
CA LEU A 161 -5.45 7.60 5.91
C LEU A 161 -3.98 7.26 5.61
N TYR A 162 -3.33 8.03 4.73
CA TYR A 162 -1.90 7.87 4.46
C TYR A 162 -1.06 8.23 5.69
N LYS A 163 -1.34 9.36 6.35
CA LYS A 163 -0.67 9.76 7.61
C LYS A 163 -0.83 8.70 8.68
N SER A 164 -2.04 8.17 8.86
CA SER A 164 -2.32 7.12 9.82
C SER A 164 -1.48 5.86 9.55
N LEU A 165 -1.34 5.44 8.29
CA LEU A 165 -0.45 4.34 7.92
C LEU A 165 1.04 4.68 8.16
N ILE A 166 1.47 5.90 7.88
CA ILE A 166 2.86 6.34 8.14
C ILE A 166 3.15 6.27 9.64
N THR A 167 2.29 6.83 10.49
CA THR A 167 2.43 6.78 11.94
C THR A 167 2.43 5.33 12.43
N TYR A 168 1.53 4.49 11.93
CA TYR A 168 1.50 3.07 12.25
C TYR A 168 2.84 2.36 11.93
N ILE A 169 3.42 2.62 10.76
CA ILE A 169 4.73 2.05 10.38
C ILE A 169 5.87 2.59 11.25
N ILE A 170 5.84 3.87 11.62
CA ILE A 170 6.82 4.48 12.54
C ILE A 170 6.76 3.78 13.90
N ASP A 171 5.56 3.56 14.44
CA ASP A 171 5.38 2.90 15.74
C ASP A 171 5.87 1.45 15.73
N LEU A 172 5.59 0.71 14.65
CA LEU A 172 6.10 -0.65 14.45
C LEU A 172 7.63 -0.69 14.45
N ARG A 173 8.30 0.39 14.04
CA ARG A 173 9.76 0.46 13.95
C ARG A 173 10.44 0.68 15.31
N SER A 174 10.13 -0.18 16.27
CA SER A 174 10.70 -0.18 17.62
C SER A 174 11.15 -1.57 18.05
N ASP A 175 12.06 -1.59 19.02
CA ASP A 175 12.58 -2.83 19.60
C ASP A 175 11.49 -3.66 20.29
N LYS A 176 10.55 -2.98 20.95
CA LYS A 176 9.41 -3.62 21.60
C LYS A 176 8.53 -4.37 20.61
N ASN A 177 8.22 -3.74 19.46
CA ASN A 177 7.40 -4.38 18.43
C ASN A 177 8.14 -5.51 17.72
N TYR A 178 9.46 -5.38 17.52
CA TYR A 178 10.28 -6.48 17.02
C TYR A 178 10.20 -7.71 17.95
N GLU A 179 10.39 -7.53 19.25
CA GLU A 179 10.30 -8.63 20.22
C GLU A 179 8.88 -9.22 20.29
N TYR A 180 7.84 -8.41 20.15
CA TYR A 180 6.46 -8.88 20.04
C TYR A 180 6.27 -9.83 18.85
N PHE A 181 6.68 -9.43 17.64
CA PHE A 181 6.58 -10.28 16.46
C PHE A 181 7.42 -11.55 16.59
N LYS A 182 8.60 -11.43 17.18
CA LYS A 182 9.47 -12.56 17.45
C LYS A 182 8.80 -13.57 18.39
N GLN A 183 8.21 -13.12 19.49
CA GLN A 183 7.53 -13.98 20.43
C GLN A 183 6.37 -14.74 19.77
N CYS A 184 5.54 -14.04 18.99
CA CYS A 184 4.48 -14.68 18.22
C CYS A 184 5.04 -15.72 17.21
N ALA A 185 6.20 -15.45 16.59
CA ALA A 185 6.85 -16.36 15.65
C ALA A 185 7.37 -17.63 16.33
N ILE A 186 7.92 -17.51 17.54
CA ILE A 186 8.34 -18.65 18.37
C ILE A 186 7.13 -19.49 18.75
N GLU A 187 6.03 -18.86 19.16
CA GLU A 187 4.79 -19.57 19.52
C GLU A 187 4.19 -20.34 18.34
N LYS A 188 4.24 -19.73 17.14
CA LYS A 188 3.72 -20.28 15.90
C LYS A 188 4.57 -21.43 15.35
N SER A 189 5.90 -21.30 15.36
CA SER A 189 6.81 -22.28 14.76
C SER A 189 7.40 -23.28 15.75
N LYS A 190 7.37 -22.98 17.04
CA LYS A 190 8.10 -23.67 18.12
C LYS A 190 9.64 -23.60 18.00
N ILE A 191 10.16 -22.75 17.13
CA ILE A 191 11.60 -22.55 16.90
C ILE A 191 12.06 -21.31 17.67
N LYS A 192 13.17 -21.39 18.40
CA LYS A 192 13.64 -20.31 19.29
C LYS A 192 14.71 -19.40 18.68
N GLN A 193 15.47 -19.90 17.71
CA GLN A 193 16.63 -19.21 17.16
C GLN A 193 16.42 -18.89 15.69
N PHE A 194 16.87 -17.70 15.29
CA PHE A 194 17.03 -17.37 13.88
C PHE A 194 18.15 -18.24 13.30
N GLN A 195 18.02 -18.60 12.03
CA GLN A 195 19.03 -19.36 11.33
C GLN A 195 20.27 -18.47 11.21
N SER A 196 21.36 -18.90 11.85
CA SER A 196 22.65 -18.23 11.68
C SER A 196 23.01 -18.22 10.20
N CYS A 197 23.14 -17.04 9.61
CA CYS A 197 23.89 -16.90 8.38
C CYS A 197 25.35 -17.22 8.75
N THR A 198 25.70 -18.50 8.74
CA THR A 198 27.09 -18.93 8.68
C THR A 198 27.63 -18.45 7.34
N LYS A 199 28.05 -17.17 7.29
CA LYS A 199 29.04 -16.77 6.30
C LYS A 199 30.17 -17.77 6.47
N ARG A 200 30.44 -18.55 5.42
CA ARG A 200 31.64 -19.39 5.34
C ARG A 200 32.79 -18.51 5.84
N SER A 201 33.31 -18.81 7.02
CA SER A 201 34.48 -18.08 7.51
C SER A 201 35.52 -18.29 6.43
N LYS A 202 35.99 -17.18 5.83
CA LYS A 202 37.19 -17.28 5.02
C LYS A 202 38.25 -17.69 6.02
N ILE A 203 38.64 -18.96 6.00
CA ILE A 203 39.81 -19.41 6.73
C ILE A 203 40.97 -18.62 6.13
N ARG A 204 41.39 -17.55 6.81
CA ARG A 204 42.63 -16.88 6.50
C ARG A 204 43.72 -17.91 6.76
N LYS A 205 44.66 -18.09 5.83
CA LYS A 205 45.86 -18.88 6.10
C LYS A 205 46.55 -18.21 7.29
N GLN A 206 46.54 -18.84 8.45
CA GLN A 206 47.33 -18.42 9.60
C GLN A 206 48.80 -18.68 9.29
N PHE A 207 49.65 -17.70 9.56
CA PHE A 207 51.08 -17.92 9.64
C PHE A 207 51.42 -18.56 10.99
N PHE A 208 52.57 -19.23 11.08
CA PHE A 208 52.99 -20.06 12.23
C PHE A 208 52.93 -19.33 13.59
N ASP A 209 52.95 -17.99 13.58
CA ASP A 209 53.02 -17.15 14.78
C ASP A 209 51.69 -16.50 15.21
N GLU A 210 50.57 -16.74 14.50
CA GLU A 210 49.26 -16.16 14.85
C GLU A 210 48.42 -17.09 15.75
N GLY A 211 48.10 -16.65 16.97
CA GLY A 211 47.15 -17.33 17.86
C GLY A 211 45.69 -17.27 17.38
N PRO A 212 44.78 -18.10 17.93
CA PRO A 212 43.39 -18.17 17.48
C PRO A 212 42.65 -16.87 17.80
N SER A 213 42.29 -16.10 16.78
CA SER A 213 41.37 -14.97 16.92
C SER A 213 39.94 -15.49 16.95
N LYS A 214 39.26 -15.33 18.09
CA LYS A 214 37.81 -15.53 18.19
C LYS A 214 37.10 -14.31 17.58
N GLU A 215 36.79 -14.36 16.29
CA GLU A 215 35.83 -13.43 15.72
C GLU A 215 34.47 -13.63 16.41
N THR A 216 33.98 -12.59 17.09
CA THR A 216 32.70 -12.64 17.81
C THR A 216 31.56 -12.60 16.79
N THR A 217 30.87 -13.72 16.59
CA THR A 217 29.69 -13.81 15.72
C THR A 217 28.52 -13.04 16.34
N VAL A 218 28.26 -11.82 15.86
CA VAL A 218 27.08 -11.04 16.24
C VAL A 218 25.87 -11.57 15.47
N GLU A 219 25.28 -12.65 15.97
CA GLU A 219 24.20 -13.42 15.31
C GLU A 219 22.82 -12.73 15.34
N TYR A 220 22.59 -11.87 16.34
CA TYR A 220 21.24 -11.35 16.64
C TYR A 220 20.88 -10.06 15.91
N SER A 221 21.86 -9.30 15.40
CA SER A 221 21.63 -7.99 14.80
C SER A 221 21.19 -8.05 13.33
N ASP A 222 21.45 -9.17 12.63
CA ASP A 222 21.34 -9.19 11.17
C ASP A 222 19.90 -9.20 10.65
N PHE A 223 19.02 -10.05 11.19
CA PHE A 223 17.64 -10.13 10.71
C PHE A 223 16.84 -8.87 11.06
N LYS A 224 16.95 -8.39 12.30
CA LYS A 224 16.30 -7.17 12.77
C LYS A 224 16.71 -5.96 11.91
N VAL A 225 18.00 -5.76 11.70
CA VAL A 225 18.51 -4.59 10.98
C VAL A 225 18.33 -4.75 9.47
N LYS A 226 18.75 -5.88 8.87
CA LYS A 226 18.74 -6.05 7.40
C LYS A 226 17.41 -6.48 6.80
N THR A 227 16.46 -6.96 7.61
CA THR A 227 15.14 -7.40 7.13
C THR A 227 14.04 -6.56 7.75
N TYR A 228 13.83 -6.64 9.06
CA TYR A 228 12.69 -6.00 9.71
C TYR A 228 12.68 -4.48 9.55
N PHE A 229 13.76 -3.80 9.94
CA PHE A 229 13.86 -2.34 9.80
C PHE A 229 13.93 -1.90 8.34
N VAL A 230 14.65 -2.63 7.46
CA VAL A 230 14.69 -2.32 6.02
C VAL A 230 13.28 -2.32 5.40
N ILE A 231 12.44 -3.30 5.73
CA ILE A 231 11.05 -3.35 5.21
C ILE A 231 10.25 -2.16 5.72
N LEU A 232 10.32 -1.84 7.02
CA LEU A 232 9.59 -0.71 7.61
C LEU A 232 10.04 0.64 7.06
N ASP A 233 11.36 0.83 6.92
CA ASP A 233 11.95 2.06 6.38
C ASP A 233 11.56 2.26 4.91
N GLN A 234 11.53 1.18 4.13
CA GLN A 234 11.04 1.22 2.76
C GLN A 234 9.54 1.53 2.69
N LEU A 235 8.70 0.86 3.49
CA LEU A 235 7.25 1.14 3.54
C LEU A 235 7.00 2.62 3.89
N ARG A 236 7.69 3.13 4.91
CA ARG A 236 7.59 4.53 5.34
C ARG A 236 7.97 5.48 4.20
N SER A 237 9.17 5.32 3.63
CA SER A 237 9.67 6.19 2.57
C SER A 237 8.73 6.21 1.36
N GLN A 238 8.21 5.04 0.97
CA GLN A 238 7.30 4.91 -0.16
C GLN A 238 5.92 5.51 0.12
N LEU A 239 5.43 5.45 1.37
CA LEU A 239 4.19 6.12 1.80
C LEU A 239 4.37 7.65 1.82
N GLU A 240 5.41 8.16 2.49
CA GLU A 240 5.70 9.59 2.61
C GLU A 240 5.82 10.24 1.23
N LYS A 241 6.65 9.66 0.34
CA LYS A 241 6.84 10.14 -1.04
C LYS A 241 5.54 10.23 -1.85
N ARG A 242 4.58 9.33 -1.60
CA ARG A 242 3.30 9.33 -2.32
C ARG A 242 2.30 10.27 -1.68
N ASN A 243 2.28 10.33 -0.35
CA ASN A 243 1.40 11.21 0.42
C ASN A 243 1.69 12.68 0.12
N GLU A 244 2.96 13.05 -0.06
CA GLU A 244 3.39 14.42 -0.39
C GLU A 244 2.62 15.01 -1.59
N LYS A 245 2.31 14.20 -2.60
CA LYS A 245 1.54 14.65 -3.77
C LYS A 245 0.12 15.06 -3.41
N TYR A 246 -0.52 14.30 -2.53
CA TYR A 246 -1.88 14.58 -2.05
C TYR A 246 -1.89 15.77 -1.09
N GLU A 247 -0.89 15.86 -0.23
CA GLU A 247 -0.74 17.01 0.69
C GLU A 247 -0.50 18.31 -0.04
N ASN A 248 0.33 18.30 -1.09
CA ASN A 248 0.57 19.48 -1.92
C ASN A 248 -0.70 19.94 -2.63
N LEU A 249 -1.52 19.02 -3.13
CA LEU A 249 -2.83 19.37 -3.68
C LEU A 249 -3.77 19.89 -2.58
N LEU A 250 -3.82 19.21 -1.44
CA LEU A 250 -4.69 19.58 -0.33
C LEU A 250 -4.34 20.96 0.20
N LYS A 251 -3.05 21.33 0.30
CA LYS A 251 -2.59 22.60 0.85
C LYS A 251 -3.32 23.81 0.26
N ASN A 252 -3.54 23.81 -1.06
CA ASN A 252 -4.16 24.95 -1.76
C ASN A 252 -5.70 24.98 -1.61
N TYR A 253 -6.32 23.82 -1.32
CA TYR A 253 -7.77 23.67 -1.21
C TYR A 253 -8.27 23.39 0.22
N ASN A 254 -7.37 23.21 1.18
CA ASN A 254 -7.68 22.75 2.54
C ASN A 254 -8.67 23.68 3.26
N PHE A 255 -8.64 24.96 2.94
CA PHE A 255 -9.52 25.94 3.54
C PHE A 255 -11.00 25.69 3.20
N PHE A 256 -11.32 25.07 2.05
CA PHE A 256 -12.71 24.69 1.72
C PHE A 256 -13.30 23.73 2.74
N PHE A 257 -12.51 22.73 3.17
CA PHE A 257 -12.92 21.75 4.18
C PHE A 257 -13.08 22.36 5.58
N LYS A 258 -12.57 23.57 5.81
CA LYS A 258 -12.51 24.24 7.12
C LYS A 258 -13.13 25.63 7.10
N LEU A 259 -13.97 25.94 6.11
CA LEU A 259 -14.52 27.29 5.91
C LEU A 259 -15.22 27.81 7.17
N THR A 260 -16.05 26.99 7.79
CA THR A 260 -16.82 27.33 8.99
C THR A 260 -15.97 27.37 10.26
N GLU A 261 -14.85 26.65 10.30
CA GLU A 261 -13.91 26.58 11.44
C GLU A 261 -12.90 27.75 11.45
N MET A 262 -12.65 28.36 10.29
CA MET A 262 -11.65 29.41 10.12
C MET A 262 -12.24 30.81 10.27
N THR A 263 -11.41 31.80 10.59
CA THR A 263 -11.83 33.21 10.59
C THR A 263 -11.92 33.75 9.16
N SER A 264 -12.74 34.79 8.94
CA SER A 264 -12.89 35.45 7.64
C SER A 264 -11.55 35.94 7.06
N ILE A 265 -10.66 36.47 7.91
CA ILE A 265 -9.31 36.92 7.53
C ILE A 265 -8.47 35.74 7.02
N LYS A 266 -8.52 34.58 7.69
CA LYS A 266 -7.78 33.39 7.25
C LYS A 266 -8.34 32.82 5.95
N VAL A 267 -9.66 32.81 5.78
CA VAL A 267 -10.30 32.40 4.52
C VAL A 267 -9.86 33.29 3.38
N ARG A 268 -9.90 34.62 3.56
CA ARG A 268 -9.45 35.59 2.56
C ARG A 268 -8.01 35.33 2.11
N LYS A 269 -7.08 35.17 3.05
CA LYS A 269 -5.67 34.86 2.75
C LYS A 269 -5.48 33.56 1.95
N ASN A 270 -6.20 32.49 2.31
CA ASN A 270 -6.09 31.22 1.57
C ASN A 270 -6.71 31.32 0.17
N ALA A 271 -7.83 32.01 0.04
CA ALA A 271 -8.45 32.26 -1.25
C ALA A 271 -7.56 33.12 -2.17
N GLU A 272 -6.87 34.12 -1.62
CA GLU A 272 -5.87 34.92 -2.35
C GLU A 272 -4.68 34.08 -2.84
N ILE A 273 -4.21 33.11 -2.04
CA ILE A 273 -3.15 32.18 -2.47
C ILE A 273 -3.62 31.36 -3.67
N LEU A 274 -4.84 30.80 -3.62
CA LEU A 274 -5.40 30.02 -4.72
C LEU A 274 -5.65 30.88 -5.97
N GLN A 275 -6.19 32.09 -5.78
CA GLN A 275 -6.42 33.06 -6.86
C GLN A 275 -5.12 33.43 -7.58
N ASN A 276 -4.03 33.63 -6.83
CA ASN A 276 -2.72 33.92 -7.41
C ASN A 276 -2.16 32.77 -8.26
N GLU A 277 -2.56 31.52 -7.96
CA GLU A 277 -2.17 30.35 -8.75
C GLU A 277 -3.00 30.21 -10.03
N TYR A 278 -4.28 30.59 -9.99
CA TYR A 278 -5.23 30.45 -11.10
C TYR A 278 -5.87 31.79 -11.49
N LYS A 279 -5.03 32.77 -11.85
CA LYS A 279 -5.47 34.15 -12.12
C LYS A 279 -6.45 34.29 -13.29
N ASP A 280 -6.33 33.39 -14.26
CA ASP A 280 -7.17 33.38 -15.47
C ASP A 280 -8.55 32.76 -15.19
N ASP A 281 -8.65 31.87 -14.20
CA ASP A 281 -9.89 31.19 -13.82
C ASP A 281 -10.61 31.87 -12.64
N LEU A 282 -9.86 32.53 -11.75
CA LEU A 282 -10.34 33.11 -10.50
C LEU A 282 -10.13 34.62 -10.47
N SER A 283 -11.23 35.37 -10.44
CA SER A 283 -11.21 36.83 -10.29
C SER A 283 -10.67 37.28 -8.93
N THR A 284 -10.22 38.53 -8.85
CA THR A 284 -9.88 39.21 -7.60
C THR A 284 -11.05 39.25 -6.60
N LEU A 285 -12.29 39.08 -7.08
CA LEU A 285 -13.49 38.97 -6.23
C LEU A 285 -13.60 37.64 -5.47
N PHE A 286 -12.89 36.59 -5.91
CA PHE A 286 -12.98 35.24 -5.36
C PHE A 286 -12.75 35.20 -3.84
N ALA A 287 -11.80 35.98 -3.34
CA ALA A 287 -11.50 36.01 -1.91
C ALA A 287 -12.67 36.57 -1.09
N ASN A 288 -13.39 37.56 -1.62
CA ASN A 288 -14.59 38.09 -0.98
C ASN A 288 -15.76 37.10 -1.10
N GLU A 289 -15.90 36.45 -2.25
CA GLU A 289 -16.90 35.41 -2.49
C GLU A 289 -16.76 34.25 -1.49
N CYS A 290 -15.52 33.77 -1.25
CA CYS A 290 -15.23 32.75 -0.23
C CYS A 290 -15.67 33.16 1.18
N VAL A 291 -15.47 34.44 1.56
CA VAL A 291 -15.89 34.95 2.86
C VAL A 291 -17.42 35.00 2.95
N HIS A 292 -18.10 35.39 1.87
CA HIS A 292 -19.55 35.40 1.82
C HIS A 292 -20.13 33.97 1.89
N PHE A 293 -19.57 33.04 1.12
CA PHE A 293 -19.98 31.64 1.15
C PHE A 293 -19.77 31.01 2.52
N ARG A 294 -18.66 31.32 3.20
CA ARG A 294 -18.47 30.95 4.61
C ARG A 294 -19.63 31.44 5.48
N SER A 295 -20.04 32.70 5.37
CA SER A 295 -21.16 33.24 6.15
C SER A 295 -22.47 32.54 5.83
N HIS A 296 -22.70 32.20 4.56
CA HIS A 296 -23.85 31.40 4.14
C HIS A 296 -23.83 30.00 4.78
N LEU A 297 -22.70 29.29 4.75
CA LEU A 297 -22.54 28.00 5.41
C LEU A 297 -22.78 28.08 6.92
N LEU A 298 -22.34 29.16 7.58
CA LEU A 298 -22.62 29.36 9.01
C LEU A 298 -24.09 29.61 9.30
N SER A 299 -24.81 30.31 8.41
CA SER A 299 -26.24 30.59 8.59
C SER A 299 -27.13 29.35 8.50
N ILE A 300 -26.69 28.31 7.77
CA ILE A 300 -27.42 27.04 7.65
C ILE A 300 -26.96 25.98 8.68
N GLY A 301 -25.96 26.31 9.50
CA GLY A 301 -25.53 25.50 10.64
C GLY A 301 -25.17 24.05 10.27
N ASP A 302 -25.79 23.09 10.94
CA ASP A 302 -25.51 21.66 10.77
C ASP A 302 -25.89 21.10 9.40
N GLU A 303 -26.74 21.81 8.65
CA GLU A 303 -27.11 21.43 7.27
C GLU A 303 -26.01 21.78 6.25
N ALA A 304 -24.95 22.47 6.68
CA ALA A 304 -23.86 22.87 5.81
C ALA A 304 -23.16 21.65 5.16
N PRO A 305 -22.95 21.66 3.83
CA PRO A 305 -22.22 20.60 3.15
C PRO A 305 -20.76 20.53 3.65
N LYS A 306 -20.33 19.34 4.07
CA LYS A 306 -18.98 19.08 4.60
C LYS A 306 -17.98 18.59 3.55
N THR A 307 -18.47 18.04 2.44
CA THR A 307 -17.64 17.49 1.35
C THR A 307 -17.68 18.42 0.14
N ILE A 308 -16.60 18.41 -0.65
CA ILE A 308 -16.50 19.25 -1.86
C ILE A 308 -17.62 18.90 -2.85
N GLN A 309 -17.92 17.61 -2.99
CA GLN A 309 -18.99 17.13 -3.84
C GLN A 309 -20.36 17.67 -3.40
N ASN A 310 -20.63 17.67 -2.09
CA ASN A 310 -21.88 18.20 -1.56
C ASN A 310 -21.96 19.72 -1.69
N MET A 311 -20.83 20.45 -1.51
CA MET A 311 -20.78 21.89 -1.76
C MET A 311 -21.16 22.20 -3.22
N CYS A 312 -20.57 21.50 -4.19
CA CYS A 312 -20.96 21.61 -5.60
C CYS A 312 -22.44 21.25 -5.86
N GLY A 313 -22.96 20.25 -5.15
CA GLY A 313 -24.36 19.84 -5.25
C GLY A 313 -25.32 20.91 -4.73
N VAL A 314 -25.01 21.51 -3.58
CA VAL A 314 -25.80 22.59 -2.96
C VAL A 314 -25.84 23.82 -3.88
N LEU A 315 -24.71 24.21 -4.47
CA LEU A 315 -24.67 25.34 -5.41
C LEU A 315 -25.62 25.15 -6.61
N ARG A 316 -25.75 23.92 -7.11
CA ARG A 316 -26.66 23.59 -8.24
C ARG A 316 -28.10 23.46 -7.78
N LYS A 317 -28.35 22.73 -6.70
CA LYS A 317 -29.71 22.43 -6.21
C LYS A 317 -30.46 23.70 -5.79
N ASN A 318 -29.74 24.68 -5.25
CA ASN A 318 -30.30 25.91 -4.73
C ASN A 318 -30.09 27.11 -5.68
N ASP A 319 -29.65 26.87 -6.92
CA ASP A 319 -29.39 27.92 -7.93
C ASP A 319 -28.46 29.05 -7.45
N LEU A 320 -27.40 28.69 -6.72
CA LEU A 320 -26.46 29.63 -6.12
C LEU A 320 -25.21 29.89 -6.97
N ILE A 321 -25.12 29.32 -8.18
CA ILE A 321 -23.93 29.49 -9.05
C ILE A 321 -23.76 30.95 -9.47
N GLY A 322 -24.84 31.68 -9.74
CA GLY A 322 -24.75 33.11 -10.07
C GLY A 322 -24.21 33.97 -8.92
N MET A 323 -24.40 33.52 -7.68
CA MET A 323 -23.93 34.18 -6.46
C MET A 323 -22.50 33.77 -6.09
N TYR A 324 -22.12 32.53 -6.40
CA TYR A 324 -20.83 31.93 -6.09
C TYR A 324 -20.13 31.30 -7.31
N PRO A 325 -19.88 32.08 -8.39
CA PRO A 325 -19.33 31.54 -9.63
C PRO A 325 -17.89 31.04 -9.49
N TYR A 326 -17.02 31.78 -8.78
CA TYR A 326 -15.60 31.42 -8.66
C TYR A 326 -15.37 30.29 -7.65
N ILE A 327 -16.28 30.12 -6.67
CA ILE A 327 -16.33 28.94 -5.82
C ILE A 327 -16.75 27.73 -6.64
N ASP A 328 -17.79 27.80 -7.48
CA ASP A 328 -18.16 26.67 -8.35
C ASP A 328 -16.98 26.26 -9.26
N VAL A 329 -16.28 27.23 -9.86
CA VAL A 329 -15.07 26.96 -10.66
C VAL A 329 -14.01 26.23 -9.81
N SER A 330 -13.67 26.77 -8.64
CA SER A 330 -12.64 26.20 -7.76
C SER A 330 -12.98 24.78 -7.28
N LEU A 331 -14.23 24.56 -6.86
CA LEU A 331 -14.69 23.25 -6.40
C LEU A 331 -14.69 22.25 -7.56
N ARG A 332 -15.08 22.66 -8.78
CA ARG A 332 -14.98 21.81 -9.97
C ARG A 332 -13.54 21.46 -10.33
N MET A 333 -12.60 22.40 -10.24
CA MET A 333 -11.18 22.13 -10.48
C MET A 333 -10.66 21.02 -9.56
N LEU A 334 -11.06 21.07 -8.28
CA LEU A 334 -10.71 20.04 -7.31
C LEU A 334 -11.41 18.69 -7.62
N LEU A 335 -12.71 18.68 -7.93
CA LEU A 335 -13.44 17.46 -8.30
C LEU A 335 -12.92 16.82 -9.59
N CYS A 336 -12.45 17.63 -10.53
CA CYS A 336 -11.80 17.20 -11.77
C CYS A 336 -10.35 16.73 -11.55
N THR A 337 -9.84 16.75 -10.32
CA THR A 337 -8.55 16.20 -9.93
C THR A 337 -8.76 14.94 -9.06
N PRO A 338 -9.22 13.82 -9.65
CA PRO A 338 -9.67 12.66 -8.87
C PRO A 338 -8.51 11.96 -8.15
N VAL A 339 -8.59 11.94 -6.82
CA VAL A 339 -7.71 11.15 -5.94
C VAL A 339 -8.13 9.68 -5.86
N SER A 340 -9.38 9.38 -6.25
CA SER A 340 -9.93 8.04 -6.43
C SER A 340 -10.50 7.95 -7.84
N ASN A 341 -9.80 7.24 -8.72
CA ASN A 341 -10.19 7.00 -10.11
C ASN A 341 -10.32 5.48 -10.38
N CYS A 342 -10.46 4.65 -9.34
CA CYS A 342 -10.31 3.20 -9.43
C CYS A 342 -11.31 2.55 -10.40
N SER A 343 -12.52 3.12 -10.52
CA SER A 343 -13.49 2.69 -11.52
C SER A 343 -13.02 2.99 -12.94
N THR A 344 -12.51 4.19 -13.18
CA THR A 344 -11.94 4.60 -14.47
C THR A 344 -10.71 3.76 -14.84
N GLU A 345 -9.81 3.51 -13.89
CA GLU A 345 -8.64 2.66 -14.09
C GLU A 345 -9.01 1.20 -14.41
N ARG A 346 -10.04 0.65 -13.73
CA ARG A 346 -10.56 -0.69 -14.05
C ARG A 346 -11.09 -0.76 -15.48
N SER A 347 -11.82 0.26 -15.93
CA SER A 347 -12.31 0.37 -17.31
C SER A 347 -11.16 0.45 -18.31
N PHE A 348 -10.13 1.27 -18.06
CA PHE A 348 -8.95 1.34 -18.93
C PHE A 348 -8.15 0.04 -18.97
N SER A 349 -8.02 -0.65 -17.84
CA SER A 349 -7.37 -1.97 -17.77
C SER A 349 -8.12 -3.03 -18.59
N CYS A 350 -9.45 -3.00 -18.54
CA CYS A 350 -10.30 -3.84 -19.39
C CYS A 350 -10.08 -3.52 -20.88
N LEU A 351 -10.14 -2.25 -21.27
CA LEU A 351 -9.87 -1.81 -22.65
C LEU A 351 -8.49 -2.22 -23.14
N LYS A 352 -7.46 -2.12 -22.30
CA LYS A 352 -6.10 -2.58 -22.64
C LYS A 352 -6.09 -4.08 -22.94
N ARG A 353 -6.77 -4.91 -22.13
CA ARG A 353 -6.89 -6.35 -22.35
C ARG A 353 -7.62 -6.68 -23.66
N VAL A 354 -8.74 -5.99 -23.92
CA VAL A 354 -9.50 -6.14 -25.18
C VAL A 354 -8.63 -5.76 -26.38
N LYS A 355 -7.90 -4.64 -26.30
CA LYS A 355 -6.98 -4.21 -27.36
C LYS A 355 -5.89 -5.26 -27.58
N THR A 356 -5.23 -5.74 -26.53
CA THR A 356 -4.20 -6.81 -26.63
C THR A 356 -4.77 -8.09 -27.24
N TYR A 357 -5.99 -8.46 -26.88
CA TYR A 357 -6.67 -9.63 -27.44
C TYR A 357 -6.98 -9.47 -28.93
N LEU A 358 -7.54 -8.33 -29.33
CA LEU A 358 -7.84 -8.01 -30.73
C LEU A 358 -6.56 -7.91 -31.57
N SER A 359 -5.47 -7.37 -31.02
CA SER A 359 -4.17 -7.32 -31.69
C SER A 359 -3.55 -8.70 -31.92
N ARG A 360 -3.86 -9.69 -31.07
CA ARG A 360 -3.38 -11.08 -31.20
C ARG A 360 -4.22 -11.94 -32.16
N ARG A 361 -5.43 -11.49 -32.51
CA ARG A 361 -6.33 -12.16 -33.48
C ARG A 361 -6.15 -11.69 -34.92
N LYS A 362 -5.29 -10.69 -35.17
CA LYS A 362 -4.85 -10.32 -36.53
C LYS A 362 -3.59 -11.11 -36.91
N ILE A 363 -3.76 -12.42 -37.05
CA ILE A 363 -2.91 -13.37 -37.80
C ILE A 363 -3.89 -14.35 -38.42
#